data_AF-A0A841ENT0-F1
#
_entry.id   AF-A0A841ENT0-F1
#
_cell.length_a   1.000
_cell.length_b   1.000
_cell.length_c   1.000
_cell.angle_alpha   90.00
_cell.angle_beta   90.00
_cell.angle_gamma   90.00
#
_symmetry.space_group_name_H-M   'P 1'
#
loop_
_entity.id
_entity.type
_entity.pdbx_description
1 polymer ?
#
loop_
_entity_poly.entity_id
_entity_poly.type
_entity_poly.pdbx_seq_one_letter_code
_entity_poly.pdbx_strand_id
1 'polypeptide(L)'
;MEQNNELIFDVISGDDEVILEAIFKYNNMHKTDFTVLEFNYDEVVFAKIKVTKYKISDIFRLGYFFYSCEEKKRQKGEIDW
;
A
#
# COMPACT_ATOMS: atom_id res chain seq x y z
N MET A 1 -21.69 13.68 -15.80
CA MET A 1 -21.66 13.12 -14.44
C MET A 1 -20.25 12.66 -14.21
N GLU A 2 -19.47 13.39 -13.41
CA GLU A 2 -18.12 12.93 -13.04
C GLU A 2 -18.29 11.69 -12.18
N GLN A 3 -17.82 10.56 -12.69
CA GLN A 3 -17.83 9.30 -11.96
C GLN A 3 -16.86 9.49 -10.80
N ASN A 4 -17.37 9.46 -9.58
CA ASN A 4 -16.56 9.62 -8.38
C ASN A 4 -15.68 8.37 -8.26
N ASN A 5 -14.49 8.41 -8.86
CA ASN A 5 -13.54 7.30 -8.91
C ASN A 5 -12.79 7.13 -7.58
N GLU A 6 -13.32 7.66 -6.49
CA GLU A 6 -12.75 7.44 -5.17
C GLU A 6 -13.04 6.00 -4.73
N LEU A 7 -11.98 5.31 -4.33
CA LEU A 7 -12.06 4.01 -3.69
C LEU A 7 -11.33 4.07 -2.35
N ILE A 8 -11.99 3.55 -1.32
CA ILE A 8 -11.42 3.35 0.02
C ILE A 8 -11.49 1.87 0.32
N PHE A 9 -10.37 1.29 0.75
CA PHE A 9 -10.25 -0.14 1.04
C PHE A 9 -9.18 -0.39 2.10
N ASP A 10 -9.31 -1.51 2.81
CA ASP A 10 -8.33 -1.93 3.82
C ASP A 10 -7.39 -2.98 3.22
N VAL A 11 -6.10 -2.89 3.59
CA VAL A 11 -5.09 -3.91 3.28
C VAL A 11 -4.33 -4.31 4.53
N ILE A 12 -3.99 -5.59 4.63
CA ILE A 12 -3.02 -6.05 5.61
C ILE A 12 -1.65 -5.47 5.21
N SER A 13 -1.01 -4.74 6.13
CA SER A 13 0.32 -4.17 5.91
C SER A 13 1.40 -4.83 6.75
N GLY A 14 1.09 -5.40 7.92
CA GLY A 14 2.10 -5.99 8.81
C GLY A 14 3.07 -4.98 9.46
N ASP A 15 3.46 -3.92 8.74
CA ASP A 15 4.33 -2.84 9.16
C ASP A 15 3.93 -1.51 8.48
N ASP A 16 3.85 -0.43 9.27
CA ASP A 16 3.41 0.89 8.84
C ASP A 16 4.41 1.56 7.89
N GLU A 17 5.71 1.45 8.20
CA GLU A 17 6.77 2.12 7.45
C GLU A 17 6.93 1.51 6.06
N VAL A 18 6.85 0.18 5.97
CA VAL A 18 6.99 -0.54 4.69
C VAL A 18 5.84 -0.20 3.75
N ILE A 19 4.59 -0.15 4.23
CA ILE A 19 3.45 0.20 3.36
C ILE A 19 3.48 1.66 2.92
N LEU A 20 3.90 2.59 3.80
CA LEU A 20 4.09 4.00 3.44
C LEU A 20 5.18 4.15 2.35
N GLU A 21 6.31 3.47 2.53
CA GLU A 21 7.40 3.45 1.54
C GLU A 21 6.94 2.84 0.20
N ALA A 22 6.20 1.74 0.25
CA ALA A 22 5.67 1.05 -0.91
C ALA A 22 4.71 1.95 -1.70
N ILE A 23 3.75 2.58 -1.03
CA ILE A 23 2.80 3.53 -1.64
C ILE A 23 3.52 4.70 -2.29
N PHE A 24 4.48 5.31 -1.59
CA PHE A 24 5.25 6.43 -2.14
C PHE A 24 5.97 6.04 -3.43
N LYS A 25 6.66 4.90 -3.45
CA LYS A 25 7.37 4.41 -4.63
C LYS A 25 6.41 4.04 -5.77
N TYR A 26 5.32 3.36 -5.45
CA TYR A 26 4.34 2.92 -6.44
C TYR A 26 3.67 4.12 -7.13
N ASN A 27 3.24 5.12 -6.36
CA ASN A 27 2.66 6.37 -6.89
C ASN A 27 3.62 7.09 -7.85
N ASN A 28 4.90 7.19 -7.47
CA ASN A 28 5.91 7.82 -8.31
C ASN A 28 6.13 7.08 -9.64
N MET A 29 6.15 5.74 -9.60
CA MET A 29 6.40 4.87 -10.75
C MET A 29 5.20 4.78 -11.70
N HIS A 30 4.00 4.65 -11.16
CA HIS A 30 2.78 4.34 -11.92
C HIS A 30 1.83 5.53 -12.09
N LYS A 31 2.17 6.70 -11.52
CA LYS A 31 1.37 7.94 -11.58
C LYS A 31 -0.02 7.79 -10.96
N THR A 32 -0.12 6.98 -9.92
CA THR A 32 -1.30 6.82 -9.05
C THR A 32 -1.24 7.77 -7.85
N ASP A 33 -2.29 7.81 -7.04
CA ASP A 33 -2.43 8.70 -5.87
C ASP A 33 -2.91 7.98 -4.59
N PHE A 34 -2.46 6.74 -4.39
CA PHE A 34 -2.76 5.98 -3.17
C PHE A 34 -2.30 6.76 -1.93
N THR A 35 -3.14 6.82 -0.90
CA THR A 35 -2.86 7.53 0.35
C THR A 35 -3.36 6.70 1.52
N VAL A 36 -2.53 6.51 2.55
CA VAL A 36 -2.99 5.91 3.81
C VAL A 36 -3.79 6.94 4.60
N LEU A 37 -4.99 6.57 5.02
CA LEU A 37 -5.88 7.38 5.84
C LEU A 37 -5.66 7.13 7.33
N GLU A 38 -5.56 5.86 7.72
CA GLU A 38 -5.35 5.42 9.10
C GLU A 38 -4.77 4.01 9.13
N PHE A 39 -4.22 3.66 10.29
CA PHE A 39 -3.81 2.31 10.63
C PHE A 39 -4.73 1.74 11.71
N ASN A 40 -5.08 0.47 11.58
CA ASN A 40 -5.81 -0.28 12.59
C ASN A 40 -4.94 -1.46 13.06
N TYR A 41 -4.75 -1.56 14.38
CA TYR A 41 -3.88 -2.55 15.01
C TYR A 41 -4.76 -3.57 15.75
N ASP A 42 -5.32 -4.53 15.03
CA ASP A 42 -6.18 -5.58 15.59
C ASP A 42 -5.66 -6.96 15.15
N GLU A 43 -4.85 -7.57 16.02
CA GLU A 43 -4.04 -8.80 15.80
C GLU A 43 -3.01 -8.72 14.66
N VAL A 44 -3.29 -7.94 13.62
CA VAL A 44 -2.44 -7.61 12.48
C VAL A 44 -2.63 -6.12 12.16
N VAL A 45 -1.59 -5.49 11.61
CA VAL A 45 -1.69 -4.11 11.12
C VAL A 45 -2.47 -4.08 9.80
N PHE A 46 -3.54 -3.29 9.78
CA PHE A 46 -4.28 -2.92 8.57
C PHE A 46 -4.06 -1.45 8.24
N ALA A 47 -3.81 -1.15 6.97
CA ALA A 47 -3.79 0.20 6.44
C ALA A 47 -5.08 0.47 5.66
N LYS A 48 -5.83 1.51 6.05
CA LYS A 48 -6.95 2.03 5.27
C LYS A 48 -6.42 2.93 4.17
N ILE A 49 -6.63 2.58 2.92
CA ILE A 49 -6.07 3.28 1.76
C ILE A 49 -7.18 3.94 0.96
N LYS A 50 -6.94 5.18 0.54
CA LYS A 50 -7.74 5.93 -0.44
C LYS A 50 -6.99 6.06 -1.76
N VAL A 51 -7.72 6.03 -2.88
CA VAL A 51 -7.18 6.31 -4.22
C VAL A 51 -8.26 6.92 -5.12
N THR A 52 -7.87 7.81 -6.04
CA THR A 52 -8.81 8.39 -7.03
C THR A 52 -8.32 8.21 -8.48
N LYS A 53 -7.02 8.03 -8.67
CA LYS A 53 -6.34 7.84 -9.94
C LYS A 53 -5.67 6.47 -9.99
N TYR A 54 -6.38 5.48 -10.50
CA TYR A 54 -5.89 4.11 -10.60
C TYR A 54 -6.55 3.32 -11.73
N LYS A 55 -5.94 2.20 -12.08
CA LYS A 55 -6.59 1.06 -12.73
C LYS A 55 -6.81 -0.01 -11.68
N ILE A 56 -7.82 -0.86 -11.83
CA ILE A 56 -8.07 -1.99 -10.91
C ILE A 56 -6.82 -2.85 -10.71
N SER A 57 -6.01 -3.03 -11.76
CA SER A 57 -4.73 -3.76 -11.67
C SER A 57 -3.74 -3.16 -10.69
N ASP A 58 -3.80 -1.85 -10.43
CA ASP A 58 -2.88 -1.16 -9.53
C ASP A 58 -3.10 -1.56 -8.06
N ILE A 59 -4.32 -1.93 -7.68
CA ILE A 59 -4.63 -2.42 -6.33
C ILE A 59 -3.87 -3.72 -6.06
N PHE A 60 -3.97 -4.69 -6.98
CA PHE A 60 -3.28 -5.97 -6.85
C PHE A 60 -1.77 -5.83 -6.97
N ARG A 61 -1.30 -4.96 -7.87
CA ARG A 61 0.14 -4.69 -8.04
C ARG A 61 0.75 -3.96 -6.86
N LEU A 62 0.01 -3.06 -6.20
CA LEU A 62 0.45 -2.41 -4.97
C LEU A 62 0.69 -3.45 -3.87
N GLY A 63 -0.23 -4.41 -3.69
CA GLY A 63 -0.05 -5.50 -2.73
C GLY A 63 1.20 -6.36 -3.02
N TYR A 64 1.40 -6.75 -4.28
CA TYR A 64 2.61 -7.49 -4.68
C TYR A 64 3.90 -6.66 -4.50
N PHE A 65 3.84 -5.36 -4.82
CA PHE A 65 4.97 -4.45 -4.68
C PHE A 65 5.35 -4.24 -3.21
N PHE A 66 4.35 -4.09 -2.34
CA PHE A 66 4.51 -4.04 -0.90
C PHE A 66 5.26 -5.28 -0.38
N TYR A 67 4.78 -6.49 -0.71
CA TYR A 67 5.47 -7.74 -0.34
C TYR A 67 6.91 -7.78 -0.87
N SER A 68 7.14 -7.32 -2.10
CA SER A 68 8.48 -7.26 -2.69
C SER A 68 9.41 -6.27 -1.96
N CYS A 69 8.87 -5.20 -1.37
CA CYS A 69 9.59 -4.26 -0.54
C CYS A 69 9.97 -4.89 0.80
N GLU A 70 9.02 -5.53 1.46
CA GLU A 70 9.21 -6.26 2.71
C GLU A 70 10.29 -7.34 2.56
N GLU A 71 10.17 -8.17 1.53
CA GLU A 71 11.13 -9.26 1.27
C GLU A 71 12.56 -8.75 1.07
N LYS A 72 12.72 -7.62 0.37
CA LYS A 72 14.05 -7.02 0.17
C LYS A 72 14.65 -6.50 1.47
N LYS A 73 13.82 -5.97 2.38
CA LYS A 73 14.27 -5.53 3.71
C LYS A 73 14.66 -6.74 4.57
N ARG A 74 13.87 -7.81 4.53
CA ARG A 74 14.16 -9.08 5.20
C ARG A 74 15.49 -9.68 4.72
N GLN A 75 15.73 -9.72 3.41
CA GLN A 75 17.00 -10.21 2.84
C GLN A 75 18.22 -9.39 3.26
N LYS A 76 18.04 -8.13 3.67
CA LYS A 76 19.10 -7.26 4.20
C LYS A 76 19.23 -7.31 5.72
N GLY A 77 18.35 -8.03 6.42
CA GLY A 77 18.28 -8.05 7.88
C GLY A 77 17.72 -6.76 8.48
N GLU A 78 17.00 -5.95 7.71
CA GLU A 78 16.29 -4.75 8.22
C GLU A 78 14.97 -5.12 8.92
N ILE A 79 14.46 -6.31 8.63
CA ILE A 79 13.21 -6.90 9.15
C ILE A 79 13.51 -8.37 9.50
N ASP A 80 13.01 -8.87 10.63
CA ASP A 80 13.31 -10.21 11.15
C ASP A 80 12.09 -11.14 11.30
N TRP A 81 10.89 -10.68 10.96
CA TRP A 81 9.67 -11.50 10.90
C TRP A 81 9.48 -12.24 9.56
#